data_AF-Q0HW24-F1
#
_entry.id   AF-Q0HW24-F1
#
_cell.length_a   1.000
_cell.length_b   1.000
_cell.length_c   1.000
_cell.angle_alpha   90.00
_cell.angle_beta   90.00
_cell.angle_gamma   90.00
#
_symmetry.space_group_name_H-M   'P 1'
#
loop_
_entity.id
_entity.type
_entity.pdbx_description
1 polymer ?
#
loop_
_entity_poly.entity_id
_entity_poly.type
_entity_poly.pdbx_seq_one_letter_code
_entity_poly.pdbx_strand_id
1 'polypeptide(L)'
;MQQSPTMQENLIRSAIVTAQDGVARADGQLTVTEQMVCFSPYNKTLGLGPYQLQRKDIAKVESCWGKGGGILPVTSDAIKITLDDGSVYQFILASPQEWLNLLSH
;
A
#
# COMPACT_ATOMS: atom_id res chain seq x y z
N MET A 1 -24.47 24.07 -4.93
CA MET A 1 -24.22 22.67 -4.52
C MET A 1 -23.19 22.73 -3.42
N GLN A 2 -23.59 22.43 -2.19
CA GLN A 2 -22.71 22.52 -1.02
C GLN A 2 -21.73 21.35 -1.08
N GLN A 3 -20.42 21.65 -1.12
CA GLN A 3 -19.39 20.63 -0.95
C GLN A 3 -19.49 20.13 0.49
N SER A 4 -19.72 18.82 0.65
CA SER A 4 -19.65 18.13 1.94
C SER A 4 -18.29 18.44 2.58
N PRO A 5 -18.22 18.63 3.91
CA PRO A 5 -16.93 18.80 4.56
C PRO A 5 -16.14 17.52 4.35
N THR A 6 -15.10 17.57 3.52
CA THR A 6 -14.06 16.53 3.50
C THR A 6 -13.49 16.50 4.91
N MET A 7 -13.89 15.49 5.69
CA MET A 7 -13.21 15.13 6.94
C MET A 7 -11.73 15.06 6.57
N GLN A 8 -10.94 15.99 7.11
CA GLN A 8 -9.51 15.96 6.95
C GLN A 8 -9.02 14.80 7.82
N GLU A 9 -8.98 13.61 7.25
CA GLU A 9 -8.52 12.43 7.96
C GLU A 9 -7.07 12.65 8.41
N ASN A 10 -6.82 12.42 9.70
CA ASN A 10 -5.50 12.62 10.27
C ASN A 10 -4.51 11.62 9.66
N LEU A 11 -3.45 12.15 9.05
CA LEU A 11 -2.35 11.34 8.53
C LEU A 11 -1.59 10.71 9.72
N ILE A 12 -1.60 9.38 9.79
CA ILE A 12 -0.87 8.62 10.79
C ILE A 12 0.56 8.34 10.31
N ARG A 13 0.69 7.98 9.03
CA ARG A 13 1.98 7.59 8.45
C ARG A 13 2.03 7.84 6.96
N SER A 14 3.24 8.12 6.46
CA SER A 14 3.56 8.21 5.04
C SER A 14 4.96 7.66 4.77
N ALA A 15 5.15 6.99 3.63
CA ALA A 15 6.48 6.67 3.12
C ALA A 15 6.50 6.60 1.59
N ILE A 16 7.71 6.68 1.05
CA ILE A 16 7.99 6.32 -0.34
C ILE A 16 8.03 4.79 -0.41
N VAL A 17 7.32 4.24 -1.39
CA VAL A 17 7.21 2.78 -1.59
C VAL A 17 7.30 2.45 -3.08
N THR A 18 7.56 1.19 -3.37
CA THR A 18 7.36 0.62 -4.71
C THR A 18 6.20 -0.38 -4.64
N ALA A 19 5.09 -0.08 -5.31
CA ALA A 19 4.04 -1.06 -5.55
C ALA A 19 4.53 -2.11 -6.54
N GLN A 20 4.19 -3.39 -6.33
CA GLN A 20 4.54 -4.49 -7.22
C GLN A 20 3.33 -5.38 -7.51
N ASP A 21 3.19 -5.78 -8.77
CA ASP A 21 2.27 -6.83 -9.22
C ASP A 21 2.89 -7.57 -10.40
N GLY A 22 3.34 -8.81 -10.15
CA GLY A 22 4.17 -9.55 -11.11
C GLY A 22 5.39 -8.73 -11.56
N VAL A 23 5.51 -8.51 -12.87
CA VAL A 23 6.61 -7.71 -13.45
C VAL A 23 6.37 -6.20 -13.36
N ALA A 24 5.13 -5.78 -13.12
CA ALA A 24 4.77 -4.37 -13.07
C ALA A 24 5.21 -3.76 -11.73
N ARG A 25 5.71 -2.52 -11.79
CA ARG A 25 6.11 -1.73 -10.61
C ARG A 25 5.77 -0.26 -10.79
N ALA A 26 5.44 0.38 -9.68
CA ALA A 26 5.28 1.82 -9.61
C ALA A 26 5.85 2.37 -8.31
N ASP A 27 6.77 3.33 -8.42
CA ASP A 27 7.21 4.11 -7.28
C ASP A 27 6.16 5.19 -6.96
N GLY A 28 5.93 5.40 -5.68
CA GLY A 28 4.93 6.36 -5.22
C GLY A 28 4.96 6.57 -3.73
N GLN A 29 3.92 7.24 -3.25
CA GLN A 29 3.70 7.50 -1.85
C GLN A 29 2.58 6.62 -1.32
N LEU A 30 2.83 5.93 -0.20
CA LEU A 30 1.81 5.22 0.56
C LEU A 30 1.50 6.03 1.82
N THR A 31 0.23 6.39 2.01
CA THR A 31 -0.25 7.09 3.20
C THR A 31 -1.26 6.24 3.96
N VAL A 32 -1.28 6.39 5.27
CA VAL A 32 -2.22 5.73 6.17
C VAL A 32 -2.89 6.78 7.04
N THR A 33 -4.21 6.72 7.11
CA THR A 33 -5.05 7.47 8.03
C THR A 33 -5.76 6.50 8.99
N GLU A 34 -6.67 7.00 9.81
CA GLU A 34 -7.53 6.14 10.63
C GLU A 34 -8.39 5.19 9.81
N GLN A 35 -8.85 5.60 8.62
CA GLN A 35 -9.81 4.84 7.84
C GLN A 35 -9.23 4.25 6.57
N MET A 36 -8.14 4.82 6.04
CA MET A 36 -7.67 4.53 4.69
C MET A 36 -6.19 4.17 4.62
N VAL A 37 -5.86 3.33 3.65
CA VAL A 37 -4.51 3.15 3.11
C VAL A 37 -4.55 3.60 1.65
N CYS A 38 -3.79 4.63 1.30
CA CYS A 38 -3.82 5.23 -0.03
C CYS A 38 -2.45 5.16 -0.70
N PHE A 39 -2.39 4.66 -1.93
CA PHE A 39 -1.19 4.67 -2.75
C PHE A 39 -1.35 5.64 -3.91
N SER A 40 -0.38 6.54 -4.08
CA SER A 40 -0.32 7.51 -5.17
C SER A 40 0.99 7.32 -5.97
N PRO A 41 0.94 6.76 -7.19
CA PRO A 41 2.13 6.60 -8.02
C PRO A 41 2.66 7.95 -8.50
N TYR A 42 3.98 8.11 -8.57
CA TYR A 42 4.61 9.31 -9.12
C TYR A 42 4.45 9.39 -10.63
N ASN A 43 4.56 8.25 -11.33
CA ASN A 43 4.26 8.16 -12.75
C ASN A 43 2.90 7.50 -12.97
N LYS A 44 1.91 8.29 -13.38
CA LYS A 44 0.53 7.83 -13.60
C LYS A 44 0.32 7.13 -14.95
N THR A 45 1.34 7.11 -15.81
CA THR A 45 1.25 6.66 -17.20
C THR A 45 1.59 5.18 -17.37
N LEU A 46 2.36 4.59 -16.44
CA LEU A 46 2.97 3.26 -16.59
C LEU A 46 2.29 2.14 -15.77
N GLY A 47 1.16 2.43 -15.13
CA GLY A 47 0.30 1.43 -14.46
C GLY A 47 0.78 1.01 -13.06
N LEU A 48 -0.14 0.38 -12.30
CA LEU A 48 -0.21 0.19 -10.84
C LEU A 48 -0.63 1.45 -10.06
N GLY A 49 -1.88 1.42 -9.57
CA GLY A 49 -2.48 2.50 -8.80
C GLY A 49 -3.02 3.65 -9.65
N PRO A 50 -3.57 4.70 -9.00
CA PRO A 50 -3.66 4.88 -7.55
C PRO A 50 -4.59 3.86 -6.86
N TYR A 51 -4.37 3.61 -5.57
CA TYR A 51 -5.21 2.75 -4.75
C TYR A 51 -5.77 3.51 -3.56
N GLN A 52 -7.01 3.18 -3.19
CA GLN A 52 -7.67 3.62 -1.96
C GLN A 52 -8.28 2.39 -1.31
N LEU A 53 -7.71 1.97 -0.20
CA LEU A 53 -8.13 0.77 0.53
C LEU A 53 -8.74 1.21 1.87
N GLN A 54 -9.95 0.76 2.18
CA GLN A 54 -10.48 0.98 3.53
C GLN A 54 -9.79 0.01 4.49
N ARG A 55 -9.30 0.52 5.61
CA ARG A 55 -8.61 -0.29 6.63
C ARG A 55 -9.51 -1.38 7.21
N LYS A 56 -10.80 -1.10 7.38
CA LYS A 56 -11.78 -2.08 7.84
C LYS A 56 -12.00 -3.26 6.89
N ASP A 57 -11.60 -3.13 5.62
CA ASP A 57 -11.73 -4.18 4.61
C ASP A 57 -10.43 -5.00 4.50
N ILE A 58 -9.40 -4.72 5.33
CA ILE A 58 -8.14 -5.46 5.35
C ILE A 58 -8.33 -6.77 6.14
N ALA A 59 -8.32 -7.89 5.43
CA ALA A 59 -8.37 -9.22 6.02
C ALA A 59 -7.04 -9.62 6.67
N LYS A 60 -5.91 -9.25 6.04
CA LYS A 60 -4.58 -9.69 6.46
C LYS A 60 -3.48 -8.74 5.97
N VAL A 61 -2.50 -8.51 6.83
CA VAL A 61 -1.22 -7.91 6.45
C VAL A 61 -0.07 -8.81 6.88
N GLU A 62 0.89 -9.05 5.99
CA GLU A 62 2.04 -9.92 6.28
C GLU A 62 3.31 -9.47 5.55
N SER A 63 4.48 -9.83 6.09
CA SER A 63 5.75 -9.67 5.37
C SER A 63 5.75 -10.51 4.09
N CYS A 64 6.36 -9.97 3.05
CA CYS A 64 6.61 -10.72 1.82
C CYS A 64 7.99 -10.35 1.23
N TRP A 65 8.32 -10.94 0.08
CA TRP A 65 9.52 -10.58 -0.66
C TRP A 65 9.22 -9.52 -1.70
N GLY A 66 10.02 -8.46 -1.73
CA GLY A 66 10.20 -7.62 -2.90
C GLY A 66 10.89 -8.42 -4.00
N LYS A 67 10.25 -8.52 -5.17
CA LYS A 67 10.76 -9.38 -6.26
C LYS A 67 11.39 -8.54 -7.37
N GLY A 68 12.43 -9.07 -8.02
CA GLY A 68 13.01 -8.64 -9.29
C GLY A 68 12.50 -9.52 -10.44
N GLY A 69 12.22 -8.95 -11.61
CA GLY A 69 11.69 -9.71 -12.77
C GLY A 69 10.38 -10.46 -12.49
N GLY A 70 9.64 -10.02 -11.47
CA GLY A 70 8.36 -10.60 -11.01
C GLY A 70 8.43 -11.87 -10.17
N ILE A 71 9.56 -12.60 -10.19
CA ILE A 71 9.68 -13.89 -9.48
C ILE A 71 10.88 -14.00 -8.55
N LEU A 72 11.98 -13.29 -8.83
CA LEU A 72 13.24 -13.47 -8.09
C LEU A 72 13.19 -12.66 -6.78
N PRO A 73 13.30 -13.26 -5.58
CA PRO A 73 13.37 -12.49 -4.34
C PRO A 73 14.61 -11.58 -4.32
N VAL A 74 14.43 -10.29 -4.03
CA VAL A 74 15.50 -9.28 -4.01
C VAL A 74 15.62 -8.61 -2.63
N THR A 75 14.51 -8.38 -1.93
CA THR A 75 14.53 -7.78 -0.59
C THR A 75 13.40 -8.32 0.29
N SER A 76 13.66 -8.45 1.59
CA SER A 76 12.65 -8.78 2.61
C SER A 76 11.87 -7.55 3.10
N ASP A 77 12.23 -6.36 2.64
CA ASP A 77 11.61 -5.10 3.02
C ASP A 77 10.32 -4.86 2.23
N ALA A 78 9.36 -5.76 2.38
CA ALA A 78 8.08 -5.68 1.71
C ALA A 78 6.94 -6.22 2.57
N ILE A 79 5.75 -5.66 2.33
CA ILE A 79 4.50 -6.12 2.92
C ILE A 79 3.49 -6.50 1.84
N LYS A 80 2.56 -7.36 2.21
CA LYS A 80 1.39 -7.74 1.41
C LYS A 80 0.14 -7.43 2.22
N ILE A 81 -0.78 -6.68 1.64
CA ILE A 81 -2.11 -6.40 2.15
C ILE A 81 -3.10 -7.26 1.35
N THR A 82 -3.92 -8.04 2.04
CA THR A 82 -5.03 -8.80 1.45
C THR A 82 -6.33 -8.24 2.00
N LEU A 83 -7.26 -7.90 1.12
CA LEU A 83 -8.60 -7.45 1.50
C LEU A 83 -9.57 -8.62 1.68
N ASP A 84 -10.72 -8.36 2.30
CA ASP A 84 -11.78 -9.36 2.52
C ASP A 84 -12.35 -9.94 1.22
N ASP A 85 -12.28 -9.20 0.11
CA ASP A 85 -12.68 -9.65 -1.22
C ASP A 85 -11.62 -10.53 -1.93
N GLY A 86 -10.47 -10.75 -1.26
CA GLY A 86 -9.34 -11.52 -1.79
C GLY A 86 -8.36 -10.72 -2.65
N SER A 87 -8.60 -9.42 -2.87
CA SER A 87 -7.66 -8.53 -3.57
C SER A 87 -6.34 -8.43 -2.82
N VAL A 88 -5.23 -8.42 -3.55
CA VAL A 88 -3.86 -8.43 -2.98
C VAL A 88 -3.06 -7.24 -3.50
N TYR A 89 -2.41 -6.54 -2.58
CA TYR A 89 -1.53 -5.41 -2.87
C TYR A 89 -0.17 -5.64 -2.19
N GLN A 90 0.92 -5.42 -2.92
CA GLN A 90 2.27 -5.62 -2.40
C GLN A 90 3.09 -4.35 -2.56
N PHE A 91 3.80 -3.99 -1.49
CA PHE A 91 4.61 -2.79 -1.43
C PHE A 91 5.99 -3.11 -0.86
N ILE A 92 7.04 -2.71 -1.56
CA ILE A 92 8.41 -2.64 -1.02
C ILE A 92 8.54 -1.31 -0.27
N LEU A 93 8.93 -1.37 0.99
CA LEU A 93 8.98 -0.21 1.88
C LEU A 93 9.94 -0.39 3.05
N ALA A 94 10.45 0.72 3.59
CA ALA A 94 11.32 0.70 4.75
C ALA A 94 10.56 0.37 6.04
N SER A 95 11.25 -0.31 6.98
CA SER A 95 10.71 -0.71 8.28
C SER A 95 9.39 -1.50 8.21
N PRO A 96 9.31 -2.63 7.48
CA PRO A 96 8.05 -3.35 7.25
C PRO A 96 7.33 -3.75 8.54
N GLN A 97 8.06 -4.09 9.61
CA GLN A 97 7.45 -4.45 10.90
C GLN A 97 6.59 -3.34 11.49
N GLU A 98 6.99 -2.08 11.34
CA GLU A 98 6.21 -0.96 11.86
C GLU A 98 4.92 -0.75 11.05
N TRP A 99 4.91 -1.13 9.77
CA TRP A 99 3.70 -1.13 8.94
C TRP A 99 2.76 -2.29 9.28
N LEU A 100 3.31 -3.48 9.53
CA LEU A 100 2.54 -4.63 10.00
C LEU A 100 1.83 -4.29 11.31
N ASN A 101 2.55 -3.75 12.29
CA ASN A 101 1.96 -3.35 13.57
C ASN A 101 0.88 -2.28 13.40
N LEU A 102 1.06 -1.32 12.49
CA LEU A 102 0.08 -0.28 12.25
C LEU A 102 -1.21 -0.81 11.60
N LEU A 103 -1.11 -1.77 10.67
CA LEU A 103 -2.21 -2.19 9.80
C LEU A 103 -2.86 -3.52 10.22
N SER A 104 -2.35 -4.21 11.24
CA SER A 104 -2.94 -5.45 11.76
C SER A 104 -4.06 -5.23 12.79
N HIS A 105 -4.55 -3.99 12.91
CA HIS A 105 -5.57 -3.54 13.87
C HIS A 105 -6.76 -2.87 13.17
#